data_AF-A0A524PX05-F1
#
_entry.id   AF-A0A524PX05-F1
#
_cell.length_a   1.000
_cell.length_b   1.000
_cell.length_c   1.000
_cell.angle_alpha   90.00
_cell.angle_beta   90.00
_cell.angle_gamma   90.00
#
_symmetry.space_group_name_H-M   'P 1'
#
loop_
_entity.id
_entity.type
_entity.pdbx_description
1 polymer ?
#
loop_
_entity_poly.entity_id
_entity_poly.type
_entity_poly.pdbx_seq_one_letter_code
_entity_poly.pdbx_strand_id
1 'polypeptide(L)' 'CMDDKETPFGRFLKFETVTLCYIDQALIEPGLLTVPEAEWLNDYHKSVFEKISPHLNDDEKLWLKSKTEMIV' A
#
# COMPACT_ATOMS: atom_id res chain seq x y z
N CYS A 1 7.27 -11.60 9.73
CA CYS A 1 7.87 -10.40 10.36
C CYS A 1 9.24 -10.19 9.75
N MET A 2 9.65 -8.94 9.52
CA MET A 2 10.92 -8.56 8.90
C MET A 2 11.72 -7.64 9.82
N ASP A 3 13.02 -7.54 9.58
CA ASP A 3 13.87 -6.58 10.26
C ASP A 3 13.52 -5.15 9.89
N ASP A 4 13.53 -4.28 10.89
CA ASP A 4 13.30 -2.85 10.70
C ASP A 4 14.55 -2.03 10.98
N LYS A 5 15.02 -2.01 12.23
CA LYS A 5 16.21 -1.26 12.63
C LYS A 5 16.89 -1.82 13.87
N GLU A 6 18.19 -1.57 13.98
CA GLU A 6 18.94 -1.79 15.21
C GLU A 6 19.27 -0.45 15.87
N THR A 7 19.18 -0.43 17.19
CA THR A 7 19.53 0.72 18.04
C THR A 7 20.45 0.24 19.16
N PRO A 8 21.10 1.15 19.92
CA PRO A 8 21.84 0.77 21.13
C PRO A 8 21.00 0.02 22.18
N PHE A 9 19.67 0.10 22.08
CA PHE A 9 18.73 -0.57 22.99
C PHE A 9 18.17 -1.89 22.44
N GLY A 10 18.59 -2.33 21.25
CA GLY A 10 18.22 -3.62 20.66
C GLY A 10 17.73 -3.57 19.22
N ARG A 11 17.29 -4.75 18.73
CA ARG A 11 16.77 -4.99 17.38
C ARG A 11 15.25 -4.90 17.36
N PHE A 12 14.72 -4.11 16.42
CA PHE A 12 13.30 -3.89 16.21
C PHE A 12 12.85 -4.60 14.93
N LEU A 13 11.66 -5.18 14.99
CA LEU A 13 11.01 -5.89 13.89
C LEU A 13 9.77 -5.12 13.42
N LYS A 14 9.37 -5.38 12.18
CA LYS A 14 8.12 -4.89 11.60
C LYS A 14 7.31 -6.01 10.95
N PHE A 15 6.06 -5.67 10.64
CA PHE A 15 5.20 -6.54 9.85
C PHE A 15 5.57 -6.50 8.37
N GLU A 16 5.34 -7.63 7.73
CA GLU A 16 5.42 -7.77 6.28
C GLU A 16 4.02 -7.88 5.73
N THR A 17 3.73 -7.15 4.66
CA THR A 17 2.45 -7.24 3.98
C THR A 17 2.41 -8.48 3.09
N VAL A 18 1.66 -9.48 3.52
CA VAL A 18 1.46 -10.74 2.77
C VAL A 18 0.25 -10.63 1.82
N THR A 19 -0.86 -10.06 2.30
CA THR A 19 -2.05 -9.87 1.48
C THR A 19 -1.87 -8.69 0.55
N LEU A 20 -2.03 -8.92 -0.75
CA LEU A 20 -1.96 -7.88 -1.79
C LEU A 20 -3.36 -7.62 -2.35
N CYS A 21 -4.15 -6.84 -1.60
CA CYS A 21 -5.49 -6.41 -2.00
C CYS A 21 -5.59 -4.90 -1.84
N TYR A 22 -6.15 -4.20 -2.82
CA TYR A 22 -6.29 -2.75 -2.71
C TYR A 22 -7.20 -2.40 -1.51
N ILE A 23 -6.93 -1.23 -0.92
CA ILE A 23 -7.80 -0.65 0.11
C ILE A 23 -8.70 0.36 -0.61
N ASP A 24 -10.02 0.21 -0.49
CA ASP A 24 -10.95 1.10 -1.20
C ASP A 24 -10.95 2.51 -0.62
N GLN A 25 -10.55 3.48 -1.43
CA GLN A 25 -10.46 4.89 -1.03
C GLN A 25 -11.83 5.55 -0.90
N ALA A 26 -12.90 4.98 -1.46
CA ALA A 26 -14.24 5.56 -1.39
C ALA A 26 -14.78 5.68 0.05
N LEU A 27 -14.20 4.96 1.00
CA LEU A 27 -14.59 4.97 2.42
C LEU A 27 -13.58 5.73 3.30
N ILE A 28 -12.60 6.40 2.70
CA ILE A 28 -11.57 7.15 3.42
C ILE A 28 -11.92 8.63 3.38
N GLU A 29 -11.90 9.29 4.54
CA GLU A 29 -11.95 10.76 4.64
C GLU A 29 -10.50 11.30 4.63
N PRO A 30 -10.01 11.89 3.53
CA PRO A 30 -8.60 12.24 3.38
C PRO A 30 -8.12 13.26 4.42
N GLY A 31 -9.02 14.15 4.87
CA GLY A 31 -8.70 15.16 5.89
C GLY A 31 -8.40 14.59 7.27
N LEU A 32 -8.67 13.30 7.52
CA LEU A 32 -8.33 12.61 8.76
C LEU A 32 -6.99 11.86 8.69
N LEU A 33 -6.40 11.72 7.50
CA LEU A 33 -5.09 11.10 7.34
C LEU A 33 -3.98 12.10 7.65
N THR A 34 -2.98 11.64 8.37
CA THR A 34 -1.70 12.32 8.43
C THR A 34 -0.95 12.13 7.11
N VAL A 35 0.00 13.04 6.82
CA VAL A 35 0.85 12.94 5.62
C VAL A 35 1.53 11.57 5.51
N PRO A 36 2.17 11.02 6.57
CA PRO A 36 2.79 9.70 6.48
C PRO A 36 1.81 8.54 6.23
N GLU A 37 0.56 8.64 6.70
CA GLU A 37 -0.47 7.62 6.45
C GLU A 37 -0.95 7.65 5.00
N ALA A 38 -1.12 8.85 4.43
CA ALA A 38 -1.45 9.01 3.01
C ALA A 38 -0.30 8.51 2.11
N GLU A 39 0.95 8.85 2.44
CA GLU A 39 2.13 8.34 1.74
C GLU A 39 2.22 6.81 1.82
N TRP A 40 2.00 6.23 3.01
CA TRP A 40 1.99 4.78 3.18
C TRP A 40 0.91 4.10 2.34
N LEU A 41 -0.31 4.67 2.29
CA LEU A 41 -1.40 4.13 1.48
C LEU A 41 -1.05 4.16 -0.02
N ASN A 42 -0.48 5.27 -0.48
CA ASN A 42 -0.06 5.45 -1.87
C ASN A 42 1.04 4.44 -2.26
N ASP A 43 2.05 4.26 -1.40
CA ASP A 43 3.11 3.27 -1.61
C ASP A 43 2.57 1.84 -1.60
N TYR A 44 1.62 1.54 -0.70
CA TYR A 44 0.98 0.24 -0.64
C TYR A 44 0.18 -0.05 -1.92
N HIS A 45 -0.66 0.88 -2.36
CA HIS A 45 -1.44 0.78 -3.60
C HIS A 45 -0.56 0.59 -4.83
N LYS A 46 0.55 1.33 -4.91
CA LYS A 46 1.55 1.13 -5.96
C LYS A 46 2.13 -0.28 -5.93
N SER A 47 2.51 -0.78 -4.76
CA SER A 47 3.05 -2.15 -4.62
C SER A 47 2.02 -3.22 -5.01
N VAL A 48 0.74 -3.03 -4.65
CA VAL A 48 -0.35 -3.93 -5.06
C VAL A 48 -0.49 -3.94 -6.58
N PHE A 49 -0.55 -2.77 -7.22
CA PHE A 49 -0.67 -2.69 -8.67
C PHE A 49 0.53 -3.34 -9.39
N GLU A 50 1.75 -3.03 -8.98
CA GLU A 50 2.98 -3.57 -9.59
C GLU A 50 3.07 -5.09 -9.48
N LYS A 51 2.67 -5.67 -8.34
CA LYS A 51 2.77 -7.11 -8.11
C LYS A 51 1.61 -7.90 -8.72
N ILE A 52 0.41 -7.33 -8.76
CA ILE A 52 -0.79 -8.03 -9.23
C ILE A 52 -1.00 -7.85 -10.74
N SER A 53 -0.71 -6.67 -11.29
CA SER A 53 -0.95 -6.37 -12.71
C SER A 53 -0.35 -7.36 -13.71
N PRO A 54 0.82 -8.00 -13.50
CA PRO A 54 1.35 -8.99 -14.45
C PRO A 54 0.48 -10.24 -14.61
N HIS A 55 -0.41 -10.49 -13.65
CA HIS A 55 -1.29 -11.65 -13.62
C HIS A 55 -2.72 -11.35 -14.09
N LEU A 56 -2.99 -10.10 -14.50
CA LEU A 56 -4.31 -9.63 -14.90
C LEU A 56 -4.41 -9.44 -16.41
N ASN A 57 -5.64 -9.52 -16.94
CA ASN A 57 -5.92 -9.06 -18.30
C ASN A 57 -5.98 -7.52 -18.37
N ASP A 58 -6.11 -6.96 -19.58
CA ASP A 58 -6.01 -5.52 -19.76
C ASP A 58 -7.18 -4.74 -19.12
N ASP A 59 -8.40 -5.28 -19.14
CA ASP A 59 -9.56 -4.66 -18.50
C ASP A 59 -9.41 -4.65 -16.97
N GLU A 60 -8.95 -5.77 -16.40
CA GLU A 60 -8.67 -5.91 -14.97
C GLU A 60 -7.52 -5.01 -14.53
N LYS A 61 -6.47 -4.85 -15.33
CA LYS A 61 -5.37 -3.90 -15.06
C LYS A 61 -5.89 -2.47 -15.03
N LEU A 62 -6.68 -2.07 -16.01
CA LEU A 62 -7.25 -0.71 -16.05
C LEU A 62 -8.16 -0.47 -14.84
N TRP A 63 -8.98 -1.44 -14.49
CA TRP A 63 -9.81 -1.39 -13.29
C TRP A 63 -8.96 -1.26 -12.01
N LEU A 64 -7.95 -2.12 -11.82
CA LEU A 64 -7.10 -2.09 -10.63
C LEU A 64 -6.34 -0.76 -10.55
N LYS A 65 -5.83 -0.26 -11.68
CA LYS A 65 -5.16 1.04 -11.76
C LYS A 65 -6.03 2.17 -11.22
N SER A 66 -7.30 2.20 -11.61
CA SER A 66 -8.27 3.21 -11.11
C SER A 66 -8.59 3.07 -9.62
N LYS A 67 -8.43 1.86 -9.06
CA LYS A 67 -8.65 1.57 -7.64
C LYS A 67 -7.44 1.83 -6.75
N THR A 68 -6.26 1.98 -7.37
CA THR A 68 -4.97 2.21 -6.71
C THR A 68 -4.38 3.57 -7.09
N GLU A 69 -5.21 4.55 -7.43
CA GLU A 69 -4.75 5.92 -7.69
C GLU A 69 -4.26 6.58 -6.39
N MET A 70 -3.43 7.61 -6.50
CA MET A 70 -2.93 8.28 -5.31
C MET A 70 -4.05 9.09 -4.64
N ILE A 71 -4.15 8.97 -3.31
CA ILE A 71 -4.96 9.87 -2.51
C ILE A 71 -4.20 11.21 -2.37
N VAL A 72 -4.91 12.31 -2.64
CA VAL A 72 -4.38 13.69 -2.64
C VAL A 72 -4.15 14.19 -1.22
#